data_AF-A0A0M8YNU3-F1
#
_entry.id   AF-A0A0M8YNU3-F1
#
_cell.length_a   1.000
_cell.length_b   1.000
_cell.length_c   1.000
_cell.angle_alpha   90.00
_cell.angle_beta   90.00
_cell.angle_gamma   90.00
#
_symmetry.space_group_name_H-M   'P 1'
#
loop_
_entity.id
_entity.type
_entity.pdbx_description
1 polymer ?
#
loop_
_entity_poly.entity_id
_entity_poly.type
_entity_poly.pdbx_seq_one_letter_code
_entity_poly.pdbx_strand_id
1 'polypeptide(L)'
;MDTTPKTWRLRVELDDSPGALARVTVRLAHQDCNVLALSVMPVPGGVLDELVVQAGPGVLPADLVDAVRAEGGRCVGITAADVRDLVDAPTAALRAAARALRDPSTTAEALRTVLGADSVTIEPDDAEPVASAVLQTTSSAIGGAAAIKRGWAPFTQVELARGEALIDLLSAAGVAAPRPTALLTDDGMALVLRPGRAGDEEAVAELHSRCSMGTLFNRYHSGMRTVPRRWLHRLLSPPRGSTVVAQCADRVVAMGQLIPMSTPDSAEVSLLVEDGWQGRGVGTALLGSLAGAARAAGYRELVGWCLPAETGLVRTAARAGLPTSVRREDGLLRVSIAADGPRVTAPGPVESASRQVASG
;
A
#
# COMPACT_ATOMS: atom_id res chain seq x y z
N MET A 1 -23.36 46.43 1.62
CA MET A 1 -22.38 45.69 2.44
C MET A 1 -22.88 44.26 2.54
N ASP A 2 -22.03 43.29 2.25
CA ASP A 2 -22.36 41.86 2.36
C ASP A 2 -22.60 41.53 3.84
N THR A 3 -23.83 41.24 4.21
CA THR A 3 -24.26 41.02 5.60
C THR A 3 -24.12 39.57 6.04
N THR A 4 -23.56 38.72 5.18
CA THR A 4 -23.46 37.28 5.41
C THR A 4 -22.24 36.98 6.29
N PRO A 5 -22.41 36.29 7.44
CA PRO A 5 -21.28 35.87 8.26
C PRO A 5 -20.36 34.95 7.45
N LYS A 6 -19.05 35.16 7.56
CA LYS A 6 -18.02 34.38 6.82
C LYS A 6 -17.25 33.50 7.78
N THR A 7 -16.97 32.28 7.36
CA THR A 7 -16.21 31.33 8.19
C THR A 7 -14.77 31.26 7.69
N TRP A 8 -13.83 31.32 8.62
CA TRP A 8 -12.40 31.36 8.37
C TRP A 8 -11.72 30.25 9.16
N ARG A 9 -10.72 29.61 8.56
CA ARG A 9 -9.82 28.70 9.25
C ARG A 9 -8.48 29.41 9.43
N LEU A 10 -7.98 29.43 10.66
CA LEU A 10 -6.75 30.08 11.06
C LEU A 10 -5.82 29.06 11.70
N ARG A 11 -4.51 29.17 11.42
CA ARG A 11 -3.47 28.54 12.23
C ARG A 11 -2.75 29.59 13.03
N VAL A 12 -2.70 29.40 14.32
CA VAL A 12 -2.19 30.36 15.28
C VAL A 12 -1.14 29.67 16.14
N GLU A 13 0.06 30.23 16.14
CA GLU A 13 1.08 29.86 17.11
C GLU A 13 0.91 30.74 18.34
N LEU A 14 0.77 30.10 19.49
CA LEU A 14 0.64 30.75 20.79
C LEU A 14 1.74 30.25 21.73
N ASP A 15 2.15 31.11 22.65
CA ASP A 15 2.99 30.69 23.77
C ASP A 15 2.27 29.59 24.56
N ASP A 16 2.99 28.50 24.85
CA ASP A 16 2.47 27.40 25.67
C ASP A 16 2.42 27.82 27.15
N SER A 17 1.46 28.70 27.45
CA SER A 17 1.23 29.27 28.77
C SER A 17 -0.28 29.31 29.10
N PRO A 18 -0.65 29.08 30.37
CA PRO A 18 -2.04 29.11 30.78
C PRO A 18 -2.74 30.41 30.38
N GLY A 19 -3.90 30.29 29.72
CA GLY A 19 -4.74 31.42 29.34
C GLY A 19 -4.36 32.13 28.03
N ALA A 20 -3.28 31.74 27.33
CA ALA A 20 -2.93 32.33 26.04
C ALA A 20 -4.08 32.22 25.01
N LEU A 21 -4.60 31.01 24.82
CA LEU A 21 -5.74 30.76 23.94
C LEU A 21 -7.01 31.50 24.43
N ALA A 22 -7.22 31.58 25.74
CA ALA A 22 -8.40 32.27 26.30
C ALA A 22 -8.41 33.77 25.99
N ARG A 23 -7.24 34.44 26.03
CA ARG A 23 -7.14 35.85 25.66
C ARG A 23 -7.52 36.07 24.19
N VAL A 24 -7.02 35.22 23.30
CA VAL A 24 -7.35 35.26 21.87
C VAL A 24 -8.85 35.06 21.65
N THR A 25 -9.46 34.04 22.27
CA THR A 25 -10.90 33.77 22.08
C THR A 25 -11.79 34.87 22.66
N VAL A 26 -11.42 35.47 23.80
CA VAL A 26 -12.12 36.65 24.36
C VAL A 26 -12.02 37.84 23.40
N ARG A 27 -10.85 38.11 22.81
CA ARG A 27 -10.65 39.20 21.84
C ARG A 27 -11.51 39.00 20.60
N LEU A 28 -11.55 37.78 20.06
CA LEU A 28 -12.41 37.40 18.94
C LEU A 28 -13.90 37.60 19.28
N ALA A 29 -14.33 37.20 20.48
CA ALA A 29 -15.71 37.40 20.92
C ALA A 29 -16.10 38.90 20.98
N HIS A 30 -15.18 39.79 21.39
CA HIS A 30 -15.40 41.24 21.34
C HIS A 30 -15.57 41.81 19.93
N GLN A 31 -15.12 41.08 18.90
CA GLN A 31 -15.29 41.42 17.49
C GLN A 31 -16.48 40.67 16.84
N ASP A 32 -17.42 40.17 17.63
CA ASP A 32 -18.60 39.41 17.15
C ASP A 32 -18.21 38.14 16.36
N CYS A 33 -17.13 37.49 16.79
CA CYS A 33 -16.67 36.24 16.19
C CYS A 33 -16.97 35.03 17.10
N ASN A 34 -17.38 33.92 16.49
CA ASN A 34 -17.68 32.65 17.17
C ASN A 34 -16.68 31.56 16.76
N VAL A 35 -16.08 30.86 17.71
CA VAL A 35 -15.17 29.73 17.44
C VAL A 35 -15.99 28.46 17.29
N LEU A 36 -16.03 27.90 16.09
CA LEU A 36 -16.79 26.71 15.73
C LEU A 36 -16.02 25.41 15.96
N ALA A 37 -14.69 25.44 15.83
CA ALA A 37 -13.82 24.29 16.06
C ALA A 37 -12.42 24.74 16.51
N LEU A 38 -11.78 23.87 17.29
CA LEU A 38 -10.41 24.02 17.77
C LEU A 38 -9.69 22.69 17.61
N SER A 39 -8.48 22.73 17.07
CA SER A 39 -7.56 21.59 17.05
C SER A 39 -6.18 22.05 17.49
N VAL A 40 -5.67 21.43 18.56
CA VAL A 40 -4.38 21.76 19.17
C VAL A 40 -3.32 20.81 18.61
N MET A 41 -2.28 21.36 17.98
CA MET A 41 -1.19 20.58 17.40
C MET A 41 0.14 20.92 18.09
N PRO A 42 0.76 19.97 18.81
CA PRO A 42 2.10 20.15 19.34
C PRO A 42 3.10 20.39 18.20
N VAL A 43 3.94 21.41 18.34
CA VAL A 43 5.03 21.73 17.42
C VAL A 43 6.33 21.97 18.20
N PRO A 44 7.52 21.81 17.59
CA PRO A 44 8.76 22.15 18.26
C PRO A 44 8.74 23.62 18.71
N GLY A 45 8.88 23.87 20.02
CA GLY A 45 8.91 25.21 20.58
C GLY A 45 7.56 25.78 21.03
N GLY A 46 6.45 25.05 20.91
CA GLY A 46 5.16 25.50 21.42
C GLY A 46 3.95 24.73 20.89
N VAL A 47 2.84 25.45 20.76
CA VAL A 47 1.56 24.89 20.32
C VAL A 47 1.06 25.66 19.11
N LEU A 48 0.63 24.92 18.09
CA LEU A 48 -0.07 25.46 16.93
C LEU A 48 -1.55 25.10 17.03
N ASP A 49 -2.39 26.10 17.25
CA ASP A 49 -3.83 25.95 17.30
C ASP A 49 -4.44 26.23 15.93
N GLU A 50 -5.27 25.29 15.44
CA GLU A 50 -6.15 25.52 14.30
C GLU A 50 -7.55 25.88 14.81
N LEU A 51 -7.98 27.09 14.48
CA LEU A 51 -9.27 27.65 14.86
C LEU A 51 -10.14 27.78 13.61
N VAL A 52 -11.40 27.34 13.70
CA VAL A 52 -12.41 27.71 12.71
C VAL A 52 -13.34 28.72 13.34
N VAL A 53 -13.38 29.92 12.76
CA VAL A 53 -14.04 31.10 13.31
C VAL A 53 -15.11 31.58 12.34
N GLN A 54 -16.35 31.67 12.80
CA GLN A 54 -17.40 32.40 12.11
C GLN A 54 -17.30 33.87 12.52
N ALA A 55 -16.92 34.72 11.57
CA ALA A 55 -16.77 36.14 11.77
C ALA A 55 -18.10 36.89 11.52
N GLY A 56 -18.43 37.83 12.39
CA GLY A 56 -19.60 38.69 12.26
C GLY A 56 -19.58 39.54 10.99
N PRO A 57 -20.74 40.12 10.59
CA PRO A 57 -20.83 40.92 9.39
C PRO A 57 -19.83 42.08 9.37
N GLY A 58 -19.04 42.18 8.29
CA GLY A 58 -18.06 43.26 8.10
C GLY A 58 -16.67 43.02 8.70
N VAL A 59 -16.48 41.95 9.47
CA VAL A 59 -15.15 41.55 9.98
C VAL A 59 -14.31 40.97 8.84
N LEU A 60 -13.12 41.52 8.63
CA LEU A 60 -12.18 41.09 7.60
C LEU A 60 -11.19 40.05 8.15
N PRO A 61 -10.59 39.20 7.28
CA PRO A 61 -9.51 38.30 7.67
C PRO A 61 -8.35 38.98 8.40
N ALA A 62 -8.04 40.22 7.99
CA ALA A 62 -6.99 41.02 8.62
C ALA A 62 -7.31 41.35 10.08
N ASP A 63 -8.58 41.62 10.40
CA ASP A 63 -9.01 41.91 11.78
C ASP A 63 -8.82 40.71 12.70
N LEU A 64 -9.04 39.49 12.18
CA LEU A 64 -8.80 38.24 12.92
C LEU A 64 -7.31 38.01 13.17
N VAL A 65 -6.46 38.32 12.18
CA VAL A 65 -5.00 38.23 12.31
C VAL A 65 -4.50 39.25 13.34
N ASP A 66 -5.04 40.47 13.32
CA ASP A 66 -4.68 41.52 14.27
C ASP A 66 -5.17 41.20 15.70
N ALA A 67 -6.34 40.57 15.84
CA ALA A 67 -6.83 40.08 17.13
C ALA A 67 -5.87 39.04 17.75
N VAL A 68 -5.38 38.10 16.93
CA VAL A 68 -4.37 37.12 17.35
C VAL A 68 -3.07 37.81 17.76
N ARG A 69 -2.59 38.76 16.93
CA ARG A 69 -1.33 39.48 17.19
C ARG A 69 -1.39 40.33 18.45
N ALA A 70 -2.53 40.96 18.73
CA ALA A 70 -2.72 41.80 19.91
C ALA A 70 -2.52 41.04 21.23
N GLU A 71 -2.74 39.73 21.23
CA GLU A 71 -2.57 38.86 22.42
C GLU A 71 -1.22 38.12 22.43
N GLY A 72 -0.27 38.53 21.58
CA GLY A 72 1.07 37.97 21.47
C GLY A 72 1.18 36.74 20.55
N GLY A 73 0.09 36.34 19.90
CA GLY A 73 0.09 35.21 18.98
C GLY A 73 0.59 35.55 17.58
N ARG A 74 0.94 34.51 16.81
CA ARG A 74 1.30 34.63 15.39
C ARG A 74 0.34 33.84 14.51
N CYS A 75 -0.36 34.50 13.61
CA CYS A 75 -1.15 33.80 12.58
C CYS A 75 -0.21 33.27 11.48
N VAL A 76 -0.13 31.95 11.36
CA VAL A 76 0.72 31.23 10.39
C VAL A 76 0.05 31.13 9.02
N GLY A 77 -1.28 31.13 9.01
CA GLY A 77 -2.07 31.04 7.78
C GLY A 77 -3.55 31.23 8.07
N ILE A 78 -4.27 31.78 7.09
CA ILE A 78 -5.71 31.96 7.13
C ILE A 78 -6.30 31.64 5.76
N THR A 79 -7.42 30.92 5.75
CA THR A 79 -8.18 30.62 4.53
C THR A 79 -9.68 30.62 4.80
N ALA A 80 -10.48 30.74 3.75
CA ALA A 80 -11.94 30.58 3.88
C ALA A 80 -12.29 29.14 4.26
N ALA A 81 -13.37 28.96 5.02
CA ALA A 81 -13.90 27.66 5.41
C ALA A 81 -15.42 27.62 5.19
N ASP A 82 -15.96 26.43 4.93
CA ASP A 82 -17.40 26.18 4.98
C ASP A 82 -17.75 25.46 6.28
N VAL A 83 -18.85 25.85 6.92
CA VAL A 83 -19.39 25.19 8.11
C VAL A 83 -19.74 23.73 7.82
N ARG A 84 -20.09 23.40 6.56
CA ARG A 84 -20.36 22.03 6.12
C ARG A 84 -19.14 21.12 6.15
N ASP A 85 -17.94 21.72 6.11
CA ASP A 85 -16.66 20.99 6.17
C ASP A 85 -16.19 20.77 7.60
N LEU A 86 -16.93 21.25 8.61
CA LEU A 86 -16.71 20.96 10.03
C LEU A 86 -17.19 19.55 10.38
N VAL A 87 -16.56 18.56 9.76
CA VAL A 87 -16.74 17.15 10.08
C VAL A 87 -15.73 16.72 11.14
N ASP A 88 -16.12 15.74 11.96
CA ASP A 88 -15.21 15.12 12.92
C ASP A 88 -14.01 14.49 12.19
N ALA A 89 -12.81 15.06 12.40
CA ALA A 89 -11.61 14.69 11.66
C ALA A 89 -11.19 13.22 11.91
N PRO A 90 -11.21 12.67 13.14
CA PRO A 90 -10.97 11.26 13.37
C PRO A 90 -11.93 10.35 12.58
N THR A 91 -13.23 10.65 12.59
CA THR A 91 -14.23 9.89 11.84
C THR A 91 -14.01 9.99 10.33
N ALA A 92 -13.70 11.19 9.82
CA ALA A 92 -13.40 11.40 8.40
C ALA A 92 -12.16 10.59 7.96
N ALA A 93 -11.10 10.58 8.79
CA ALA A 93 -9.89 9.82 8.57
C ALA A 93 -10.15 8.30 8.54
N LEU A 94 -10.91 7.75 9.50
CA LEU A 94 -11.26 6.33 9.51
C LEU A 94 -12.11 5.93 8.30
N ARG A 95 -13.07 6.78 7.90
CA ARG A 95 -13.87 6.56 6.67
C ARG A 95 -13.04 6.63 5.40
N ALA A 96 -12.05 7.52 5.35
CA ALA A 96 -11.10 7.63 4.26
C ALA A 96 -10.21 6.38 4.17
N ALA A 97 -9.63 5.95 5.29
CA ALA A 97 -8.85 4.72 5.38
C ALA A 97 -9.67 3.49 4.94
N ALA A 98 -10.89 3.32 5.45
CA ALA A 98 -11.76 2.21 5.09
C ALA A 98 -12.12 2.20 3.59
N ARG A 99 -12.26 3.37 2.96
CA ARG A 99 -12.47 3.49 1.50
C ARG A 99 -11.21 3.07 0.75
N ALA A 100 -10.04 3.59 1.12
CA ALA A 100 -8.76 3.26 0.47
C ALA A 100 -8.33 1.79 0.64
N LEU A 101 -8.74 1.15 1.75
CA LEU A 101 -8.56 -0.29 1.97
C LEU A 101 -9.43 -1.12 1.01
N ARG A 102 -10.67 -0.71 0.74
CA ARG A 102 -11.57 -1.40 -0.19
C ARG A 102 -11.29 -1.09 -1.65
N ASP A 103 -10.91 0.15 -1.94
CA ASP A 103 -10.66 0.65 -3.29
C ASP A 103 -9.32 1.42 -3.31
N PRO A 104 -8.24 0.78 -3.77
CA PRO A 104 -6.92 1.40 -3.88
C PRO A 104 -6.90 2.71 -4.68
N SER A 105 -7.80 2.89 -5.65
CA SER A 105 -7.84 4.10 -6.48
C SER A 105 -8.19 5.36 -5.68
N THR A 106 -8.84 5.18 -4.53
CA THR A 106 -9.22 6.28 -3.62
C THR A 106 -8.10 6.71 -2.66
N THR A 107 -6.91 6.12 -2.77
CA THR A 107 -5.78 6.39 -1.85
C THR A 107 -5.37 7.87 -1.84
N ALA A 108 -5.29 8.52 -3.01
CA ALA A 108 -4.95 9.93 -3.10
C ALA A 108 -5.99 10.81 -2.37
N GLU A 109 -7.28 10.50 -2.55
CA GLU A 109 -8.38 11.19 -1.89
C GLU A 109 -8.39 10.94 -0.37
N ALA A 110 -8.00 9.73 0.06
CA ALA A 110 -7.86 9.41 1.47
C ALA A 110 -6.72 10.18 2.13
N LEU A 111 -5.55 10.28 1.48
CA LEU A 111 -4.44 11.12 1.92
C LEU A 111 -4.85 12.60 1.96
N ARG A 112 -5.57 13.08 0.93
CA ARG A 112 -6.09 14.46 0.88
C ARG A 112 -6.97 14.76 2.09
N THR A 113 -7.87 13.82 2.42
CA THR A 113 -8.78 13.92 3.57
C THR A 113 -8.01 13.90 4.90
N VAL A 114 -7.11 12.93 5.10
CA VAL A 114 -6.37 12.76 6.37
C VAL A 114 -5.44 13.93 6.67
N LEU A 115 -4.82 14.49 5.63
CA LEU A 115 -3.86 15.60 5.75
C LEU A 115 -4.52 16.98 5.67
N GLY A 116 -5.80 17.07 5.28
CA GLY A 116 -6.45 18.35 4.97
C GLY A 116 -5.69 19.11 3.89
N ALA A 117 -5.26 18.40 2.84
CA ALA A 117 -4.50 18.95 1.73
C ALA A 117 -5.44 19.51 0.64
N ASP A 118 -4.93 20.46 -0.15
CA ASP A 118 -5.67 21.01 -1.30
C ASP A 118 -5.67 19.99 -2.45
N SER A 119 -4.54 19.32 -2.67
CA SER A 119 -4.42 18.27 -3.67
C SER A 119 -3.37 17.22 -3.28
N VAL A 120 -3.59 16.01 -3.79
CA VAL A 120 -2.66 14.88 -3.69
C VAL A 120 -2.58 14.21 -5.06
N THR A 121 -1.37 14.08 -5.59
CA THR A 121 -1.08 13.30 -6.79
C THR A 121 -0.19 12.13 -6.42
N ILE A 122 -0.50 10.94 -6.93
CA ILE A 122 0.36 9.77 -6.78
C ILE A 122 1.12 9.64 -8.10
N GLU A 123 2.42 9.90 -8.04
CA GLU A 123 3.32 9.77 -9.17
C GLU A 123 4.05 8.43 -9.06
N PRO A 124 4.35 7.76 -10.19
CA PRO A 124 5.23 6.60 -10.16
C PRO A 124 6.62 7.02 -9.62
N ASP A 125 7.30 6.12 -8.90
CA ASP A 125 8.64 6.33 -8.31
C ASP A 125 9.71 6.87 -9.28
N ASP A 126 9.46 6.76 -10.58
CA ASP A 126 10.38 7.09 -11.66
C ASP A 126 10.24 8.55 -12.16
N ALA A 127 9.29 9.33 -11.60
CA ALA A 127 9.03 10.71 -12.00
C ALA A 127 10.05 11.68 -11.40
N GLU A 128 10.49 12.69 -12.18
CA GLU A 128 11.39 13.72 -11.65
C GLU A 128 10.70 14.51 -10.53
N PRO A 129 11.38 14.73 -9.38
CA PRO A 129 10.78 15.40 -8.25
C PRO A 129 10.34 16.83 -8.63
N VAL A 130 9.03 17.06 -8.60
CA VAL A 130 8.48 18.39 -8.85
C VAL A 130 8.86 19.31 -7.70
N ALA A 131 9.68 20.33 -7.98
CA ALA A 131 10.24 21.29 -7.01
C ALA A 131 9.22 22.09 -6.17
N SER A 132 7.91 21.86 -6.33
CA SER A 132 6.82 22.48 -5.57
C SER A 132 6.08 21.51 -4.63
N ALA A 133 6.55 20.27 -4.45
CA ALA A 133 5.94 19.28 -3.57
C ALA A 133 6.35 19.51 -2.11
N VAL A 134 5.39 19.75 -1.20
CA VAL A 134 5.66 20.03 0.22
C VAL A 134 5.71 18.76 1.08
N LEU A 135 5.41 17.59 0.51
CA LEU A 135 5.75 16.28 1.06
C LEU A 135 5.85 15.27 -0.08
N GLN A 136 6.95 14.52 -0.11
CA GLN A 136 7.09 13.29 -0.90
C GLN A 136 7.25 12.12 0.07
N THR A 137 6.34 11.17 -0.02
CA THR A 137 6.45 9.89 0.68
C THR A 137 6.33 8.77 -0.33
N THR A 138 7.29 7.85 -0.30
CA THR A 138 7.38 6.70 -1.19
C THR A 138 6.94 5.47 -0.42
N SER A 139 5.87 4.81 -0.88
CA SER A 139 5.51 3.50 -0.37
C SER A 139 4.95 2.63 -1.49
N SER A 140 5.41 1.38 -1.53
CA SER A 140 4.87 0.38 -2.45
C SER A 140 3.36 0.24 -2.26
N ALA A 141 2.81 0.41 -1.06
CA ALA A 141 1.38 0.25 -0.79
C ALA A 141 0.45 1.27 -1.45
N ILE A 142 0.98 2.44 -1.83
CA ILE A 142 0.26 3.46 -2.57
C ILE A 142 0.61 3.47 -4.06
N GLY A 143 1.54 2.61 -4.50
CA GLY A 143 1.92 2.45 -5.90
C GLY A 143 2.87 3.52 -6.46
N GLY A 144 3.53 4.30 -5.60
CA GLY A 144 4.47 5.35 -6.01
C GLY A 144 4.76 6.39 -4.92
N ALA A 145 5.21 7.57 -5.36
CA ALA A 145 5.45 8.74 -4.53
C ALA A 145 4.21 9.64 -4.48
N ALA A 146 3.70 9.97 -3.29
CA ALA A 146 2.63 10.96 -3.15
C ALA A 146 3.22 12.37 -3.10
N ALA A 147 2.79 13.25 -4.02
CA ALA A 147 3.04 14.68 -3.97
C ALA A 147 1.81 15.40 -3.39
N ILE A 148 1.99 15.99 -2.22
CA ILE A 148 0.90 16.60 -1.45
C ILE A 148 1.10 18.12 -1.38
N LYS A 149 0.02 18.89 -1.63
CA LYS A 149 0.07 20.36 -1.66
C LYS A 149 -0.99 20.98 -0.76
N ARG A 150 -0.58 22.04 -0.06
CA ARG A 150 -1.45 22.96 0.67
C ARG A 150 -0.91 24.37 0.58
N GLY A 151 -1.71 25.30 0.10
CA GLY A 151 -1.30 26.67 -0.22
C GLY A 151 -1.43 27.66 0.94
N TRP A 152 -2.31 27.41 1.90
CA TRP A 152 -2.63 28.38 2.95
C TRP A 152 -1.80 28.23 4.24
N ALA A 153 -1.20 27.05 4.48
CA ALA A 153 -0.35 26.79 5.65
C ALA A 153 0.56 25.56 5.47
N PRO A 154 1.76 25.54 6.10
CA PRO A 154 2.66 24.39 6.08
C PRO A 154 2.10 23.20 6.86
N PHE A 155 2.54 21.98 6.53
CA PHE A 155 2.22 20.77 7.30
C PHE A 155 3.04 20.68 8.59
N THR A 156 2.38 20.30 9.68
CA THR A 156 3.05 19.98 10.96
C THR A 156 3.51 18.53 10.98
N GLN A 157 4.48 18.20 11.83
CA GLN A 157 4.95 16.81 12.01
C GLN A 157 3.81 15.85 12.41
N VAL A 158 2.84 16.31 13.21
CA VAL A 158 1.66 15.50 13.59
C VAL A 158 0.80 15.18 12.37
N GLU A 159 0.64 16.13 11.45
CA GLU A 159 -0.09 15.87 10.21
C GLU A 159 0.64 14.87 9.33
N LEU A 160 1.95 15.06 9.15
CA LEU A 160 2.78 14.13 8.38
C LEU A 160 2.72 12.71 8.94
N ALA A 161 2.84 12.56 10.26
CA ALA A 161 2.73 11.27 10.95
C ALA A 161 1.35 10.60 10.74
N ARG A 162 0.25 11.37 10.63
CA ARG A 162 -1.07 10.80 10.28
C ARG A 162 -1.10 10.26 8.85
N GLY A 163 -0.45 10.97 7.91
CA GLY A 163 -0.29 10.49 6.53
C GLY A 163 0.51 9.20 6.45
N GLU A 164 1.64 9.14 7.15
CA GLU A 164 2.48 7.94 7.28
C GLU A 164 1.71 6.78 7.90
N ALA A 165 0.98 7.01 8.99
CA ALA A 165 0.16 5.97 9.62
C ALA A 165 -0.92 5.41 8.69
N LEU A 166 -1.52 6.25 7.83
CA LEU A 166 -2.44 5.76 6.79
C LEU A 166 -1.72 4.88 5.78
N ILE A 167 -0.53 5.28 5.33
CA ILE A 167 0.28 4.50 4.38
C ILE A 167 0.66 3.15 5.00
N ASP A 168 1.08 3.13 6.26
CA ASP A 168 1.41 1.90 6.99
C ASP A 168 0.20 0.98 7.10
N LEU A 169 -0.97 1.52 7.43
CA LEU A 169 -2.23 0.77 7.46
C LEU A 169 -2.57 0.15 6.10
N LEU A 170 -2.44 0.92 5.02
CA LEU A 170 -2.68 0.42 3.66
C LEU A 170 -1.64 -0.62 3.24
N SER A 171 -0.41 -0.52 3.75
CA SER A 171 0.67 -1.50 3.53
C SER A 171 0.38 -2.81 4.25
N ALA A 172 -0.07 -2.72 5.51
CA ALA A 172 -0.41 -3.88 6.33
C ALA A 172 -1.60 -4.69 5.79
N ALA A 173 -2.49 -4.05 5.02
CA ALA A 173 -3.63 -4.69 4.40
C ALA A 173 -3.30 -5.44 3.08
N GLY A 174 -2.04 -5.42 2.63
CA GLY A 174 -1.60 -6.21 1.49
C GLY A 174 -1.64 -7.73 1.75
N VAL A 175 -1.45 -8.52 0.70
CA VAL A 175 -1.36 -9.98 0.87
C VAL A 175 -0.04 -10.34 1.52
N ALA A 176 -0.08 -10.84 2.75
CA ALA A 176 1.11 -11.34 3.42
C ALA A 176 1.75 -12.48 2.61
N ALA A 177 3.06 -12.40 2.40
CA ALA A 177 3.80 -13.49 1.78
C ALA A 177 3.68 -14.76 2.66
N PRO A 178 3.56 -15.95 2.04
CA PRO A 178 3.51 -17.20 2.77
C PRO A 178 4.78 -17.41 3.59
N ARG A 179 4.63 -18.10 4.73
CA ARG A 179 5.76 -18.41 5.62
C ARG A 179 6.78 -19.30 4.90
N PRO A 180 8.08 -19.19 5.26
CA PRO A 180 9.10 -20.07 4.72
C PRO A 180 8.72 -21.54 4.89
N THR A 181 8.75 -22.28 3.79
CA THR A 181 8.36 -23.70 3.73
C THR A 181 9.41 -24.48 2.96
N ALA A 182 9.98 -25.50 3.60
CA ALA A 182 10.86 -26.45 2.95
C ALA A 182 10.01 -27.57 2.32
N LEU A 183 10.37 -27.99 1.10
CA LEU A 183 9.74 -29.13 0.42
C LEU A 183 10.79 -29.93 -0.35
N LEU A 184 10.51 -31.21 -0.56
CA LEU A 184 11.20 -32.01 -1.55
C LEU A 184 10.31 -32.15 -2.79
N THR A 185 10.88 -31.92 -3.96
CA THR A 185 10.21 -32.28 -5.23
C THR A 185 10.20 -33.79 -5.40
N ASP A 186 9.35 -34.31 -6.29
CA ASP A 186 9.27 -35.74 -6.61
C ASP A 186 10.63 -36.32 -7.06
N ASP A 187 11.47 -35.49 -7.71
CA ASP A 187 12.83 -35.85 -8.14
C ASP A 187 13.89 -35.73 -7.01
N GLY A 188 13.48 -35.55 -5.76
CA GLY A 188 14.36 -35.50 -4.58
C GLY A 188 15.07 -34.16 -4.32
N MET A 189 14.74 -33.09 -5.03
CA MET A 189 15.38 -31.79 -4.84
C MET A 189 14.79 -31.05 -3.64
N ALA A 190 15.66 -30.56 -2.74
CA ALA A 190 15.26 -29.75 -1.61
C ALA A 190 15.10 -28.27 -2.02
N LEU A 191 13.88 -27.74 -1.84
CA LEU A 191 13.54 -26.36 -2.10
C LEU A 191 13.05 -25.68 -0.83
N VAL A 192 13.38 -24.39 -0.69
CA VAL A 192 12.80 -23.49 0.29
C VAL A 192 11.99 -22.43 -0.44
N LEU A 193 10.67 -22.46 -0.26
CA LEU A 193 9.83 -21.32 -0.62
C LEU A 193 9.91 -20.31 0.52
N ARG A 194 10.19 -19.05 0.22
CA ARG A 194 10.22 -17.98 1.23
C ARG A 194 9.75 -16.66 0.64
N PRO A 195 9.32 -15.70 1.49
CA PRO A 195 9.10 -14.33 1.05
C PRO A 195 10.33 -13.79 0.30
N GLY A 196 10.09 -13.14 -0.83
CA GLY A 196 11.07 -12.29 -1.49
C GLY A 196 11.31 -11.04 -0.64
N ARG A 197 12.55 -10.56 -0.63
CA ARG A 197 12.98 -9.38 0.11
C ARG A 197 13.67 -8.40 -0.84
N ALA A 198 13.71 -7.12 -0.49
CA ALA A 198 14.45 -6.12 -1.27
C ALA A 198 15.92 -6.51 -1.50
N GLY A 199 16.56 -7.23 -0.56
CA GLY A 199 17.92 -7.75 -0.73
C GLY A 199 18.10 -8.87 -1.77
N ASP A 200 17.02 -9.42 -2.34
CA ASP A 200 17.08 -10.49 -3.34
C ASP A 200 17.27 -9.97 -4.78
N GLU A 201 17.46 -8.67 -4.99
CA GLU A 201 17.53 -8.06 -6.34
C GLU A 201 18.54 -8.74 -7.26
N GLU A 202 19.75 -9.01 -6.76
CA GLU A 202 20.80 -9.68 -7.53
C GLU A 202 20.41 -11.11 -7.89
N ALA A 203 19.92 -11.89 -6.92
CA ALA A 203 19.49 -13.27 -7.14
C ALA A 203 18.31 -13.36 -8.12
N VAL A 204 17.38 -12.41 -8.08
CA VAL A 204 16.26 -12.32 -9.02
C VAL A 204 16.77 -11.88 -10.40
N ALA A 205 17.69 -10.92 -10.50
CA ALA A 205 18.29 -10.55 -11.77
C ALA A 205 18.98 -11.75 -12.45
N GLU A 206 19.73 -12.53 -11.67
CA GLU A 206 20.37 -13.75 -12.15
C GLU A 206 19.35 -14.80 -12.60
N LEU A 207 18.26 -15.02 -11.84
CA LEU A 207 17.16 -15.90 -12.26
C LEU A 207 16.67 -15.53 -13.67
N HIS A 208 16.41 -14.24 -13.91
CA HIS A 208 15.95 -13.77 -15.21
C HIS A 208 16.98 -13.99 -16.32
N SER A 209 18.27 -13.77 -16.04
CA SER A 209 19.35 -13.94 -17.02
C SER A 209 19.52 -15.39 -17.48
N ARG A 210 19.14 -16.36 -16.64
CA ARG A 210 19.23 -17.80 -16.94
C ARG A 210 17.99 -18.33 -17.65
N CYS A 211 16.86 -17.63 -17.59
CA CYS A 211 15.65 -18.01 -18.30
C CYS A 211 15.82 -17.83 -19.81
N SER A 212 15.25 -18.76 -20.59
CA SER A 212 15.21 -18.61 -22.04
C SER A 212 14.34 -17.43 -22.46
N MET A 213 14.55 -16.95 -23.69
CA MET A 213 13.69 -15.95 -24.32
C MET A 213 12.22 -16.39 -24.34
N GLY A 214 11.95 -17.68 -24.55
CA GLY A 214 10.59 -18.22 -24.54
C GLY A 214 9.97 -18.13 -23.14
N THR A 215 10.72 -18.50 -22.10
CA THR A 215 10.26 -18.40 -20.70
C THR A 215 9.97 -16.94 -20.31
N LEU A 216 10.85 -16.00 -20.65
CA LEU A 216 10.63 -14.57 -20.37
C LEU A 216 9.48 -13.99 -21.20
N PHE A 217 9.35 -14.39 -22.47
CA PHE A 217 8.25 -13.95 -23.33
C PHE A 217 6.89 -14.44 -22.80
N ASN A 218 6.81 -15.67 -22.32
CA ASN A 218 5.60 -16.20 -21.69
C ASN A 218 5.26 -15.48 -20.38
N ARG A 219 6.27 -15.05 -19.60
CA ARG A 219 6.08 -14.34 -18.34
C ARG A 219 5.60 -12.89 -18.52
N TYR A 220 6.16 -12.19 -19.50
CA TYR A 220 6.03 -10.73 -19.65
C TYR A 220 5.28 -10.29 -20.91
N HIS A 221 4.93 -11.23 -21.79
CA HIS A 221 4.26 -10.98 -23.06
C HIS A 221 4.97 -9.91 -23.93
N SER A 222 6.29 -9.79 -23.76
CA SER A 222 7.12 -8.81 -24.43
C SER A 222 8.48 -9.42 -24.75
N GLY A 223 9.17 -8.90 -25.78
CA GLY A 223 10.49 -9.34 -26.23
C GLY A 223 11.64 -8.97 -25.26
N MET A 224 11.39 -9.06 -23.97
CA MET A 224 12.32 -8.70 -22.90
C MET A 224 13.53 -9.65 -22.90
N ARG A 225 14.74 -9.09 -22.98
CA ARG A 225 16.00 -9.84 -22.87
C ARG A 225 16.65 -9.75 -21.48
N THR A 226 16.46 -8.62 -20.81
CA THR A 226 17.02 -8.35 -19.47
C THR A 226 16.04 -7.49 -18.71
N VAL A 227 15.73 -7.84 -17.46
CA VAL A 227 14.87 -7.02 -16.61
C VAL A 227 15.62 -5.76 -16.15
N PRO A 228 15.11 -4.54 -16.39
CA PRO A 228 15.72 -3.32 -15.88
C PRO A 228 15.80 -3.35 -14.36
N ARG A 229 16.90 -2.86 -13.76
CA ARG A 229 17.08 -2.85 -12.30
C ARG A 229 15.92 -2.20 -11.55
N ARG A 230 15.40 -1.07 -12.05
CA ARG A 230 14.21 -0.38 -11.50
C ARG A 230 12.95 -1.27 -11.39
N TRP A 231 12.84 -2.33 -12.19
CA TRP A 231 11.73 -3.27 -12.13
C TRP A 231 11.91 -4.34 -11.06
N LEU A 232 13.16 -4.68 -10.68
CA LEU A 232 13.45 -5.71 -9.67
C LEU A 232 12.87 -5.32 -8.30
N HIS A 233 12.99 -4.05 -7.92
CA HIS A 233 12.36 -3.50 -6.72
C HIS A 233 10.83 -3.76 -6.73
N ARG A 234 10.14 -3.43 -7.84
CA ARG A 234 8.69 -3.66 -7.96
C ARG A 234 8.33 -5.15 -8.01
N LEU A 235 9.21 -6.00 -8.55
CA LEU A 235 9.02 -7.45 -8.55
C LEU A 235 9.15 -8.04 -7.15
N LEU A 236 10.01 -7.50 -6.30
CA LEU A 236 10.25 -7.98 -4.94
C LEU A 236 9.36 -7.31 -3.88
N SER A 237 8.83 -6.13 -4.18
CA SER A 237 7.94 -5.35 -3.32
C SER A 237 6.73 -4.85 -4.11
N PRO A 238 5.88 -5.76 -4.63
CA PRO A 238 4.70 -5.37 -5.39
C PRO A 238 3.70 -4.60 -4.49
N PRO A 239 3.10 -3.50 -4.98
CA PRO A 239 2.06 -2.77 -4.27
C PRO A 239 0.94 -3.67 -3.75
N ARG A 240 0.78 -3.74 -2.42
CA ARG A 240 -0.24 -4.56 -1.72
C ARG A 240 -0.19 -6.06 -2.03
N GLY A 241 0.80 -6.51 -2.79
CA GLY A 241 1.00 -7.90 -3.17
C GLY A 241 2.08 -8.56 -2.33
N SER A 242 2.38 -9.80 -2.68
CA SER A 242 3.54 -10.52 -2.16
C SER A 242 4.31 -11.20 -3.27
N THR A 243 5.60 -11.37 -3.00
CA THR A 243 6.51 -12.16 -3.83
C THR A 243 7.03 -13.33 -3.01
N VAL A 244 7.06 -14.50 -3.63
CA VAL A 244 7.65 -15.72 -3.09
C VAL A 244 8.78 -16.13 -4.03
N VAL A 245 9.94 -16.44 -3.46
CA VAL A 245 11.05 -17.04 -4.19
C VAL A 245 11.18 -18.50 -3.81
N ALA A 246 11.48 -19.33 -4.80
CA ALA A 246 11.90 -20.71 -4.58
C ALA A 246 13.43 -20.75 -4.64
N GLN A 247 14.03 -21.19 -3.55
CA GLN A 247 15.48 -21.28 -3.41
C GLN A 247 15.90 -22.76 -3.32
N CYS A 248 16.89 -23.15 -4.12
CA CYS A 248 17.61 -24.41 -3.97
C CYS A 248 19.04 -24.09 -3.52
N ALA A 249 19.46 -24.62 -2.37
CA ALA A 249 20.73 -24.25 -1.72
C ALA A 249 20.85 -22.72 -1.58
N ASP A 250 21.82 -22.09 -2.24
CA ASP A 250 22.09 -20.65 -2.24
C ASP A 250 21.42 -19.91 -3.40
N ARG A 251 20.73 -20.61 -4.32
CA ARG A 251 20.25 -20.06 -5.58
C ARG A 251 18.74 -19.92 -5.65
N VAL A 252 18.27 -18.74 -6.06
CA VAL A 252 16.86 -18.54 -6.45
C VAL A 252 16.63 -19.14 -7.85
N VAL A 253 15.71 -20.09 -7.96
CA VAL A 253 15.44 -20.88 -9.17
C VAL A 253 14.05 -20.63 -9.76
N ALA A 254 13.17 -20.02 -8.99
CA ALA A 254 11.87 -19.57 -9.45
C ALA A 254 11.34 -18.44 -8.56
N MET A 255 10.37 -17.70 -9.06
CA MET A 255 9.60 -16.74 -8.28
C MET A 255 8.13 -16.78 -8.65
N GLY A 256 7.28 -16.38 -7.71
CA GLY A 256 5.86 -16.19 -7.92
C GLY A 256 5.38 -14.91 -7.26
N GLN A 257 4.39 -14.26 -7.85
CA GLN A 257 3.78 -13.05 -7.34
C GLN A 257 2.28 -13.24 -7.19
N LEU A 258 1.74 -12.62 -6.17
CA LEU A 258 0.31 -12.51 -5.90
C LEU A 258 -0.03 -11.05 -5.69
N ILE A 259 -0.82 -10.47 -6.59
CA ILE A 259 -1.09 -9.03 -6.63
C ILE A 259 -2.60 -8.82 -6.59
N PRO A 260 -3.14 -8.07 -5.61
CA PRO A 260 -4.57 -7.74 -5.59
C PRO A 260 -5.04 -7.10 -6.90
N MET A 261 -6.19 -7.53 -7.40
CA MET A 261 -6.82 -6.90 -8.56
C MET A 261 -7.81 -5.82 -8.12
N SER A 262 -8.24 -4.99 -9.07
CA SER A 262 -9.38 -4.07 -8.87
C SER A 262 -10.71 -4.82 -8.76
N THR A 263 -10.80 -6.03 -9.31
CA THR A 263 -11.96 -6.92 -9.12
C THR A 263 -12.01 -7.41 -7.67
N PRO A 264 -13.14 -7.21 -6.96
CA PRO A 264 -13.28 -7.67 -5.57
C PRO A 264 -13.02 -9.17 -5.43
N ASP A 265 -12.39 -9.55 -4.33
CA ASP A 265 -12.05 -10.94 -3.98
C ASP A 265 -11.19 -11.69 -5.01
N SER A 266 -10.57 -10.99 -5.97
CA SER A 266 -9.65 -11.56 -6.95
C SER A 266 -8.22 -11.02 -6.80
N ALA A 267 -7.24 -11.88 -7.04
CA ALA A 267 -5.82 -11.51 -7.09
C ALA A 267 -5.15 -12.10 -8.33
N GLU A 268 -4.27 -11.34 -8.97
CA GLU A 268 -3.46 -11.82 -10.07
C GLU A 268 -2.34 -12.73 -9.55
N VAL A 269 -2.16 -13.89 -10.18
CA VAL A 269 -1.07 -14.82 -9.92
C VAL A 269 -0.18 -14.96 -11.14
N SER A 270 1.11 -15.03 -10.88
CA SER A 270 2.14 -14.83 -11.89
C SER A 270 3.39 -15.60 -11.50
N LEU A 271 3.90 -16.49 -12.35
CA LEU A 271 5.01 -17.40 -12.03
C LEU A 271 6.14 -17.31 -13.05
N LEU A 272 7.39 -17.39 -12.58
CA LEU A 272 8.58 -17.55 -13.40
C LEU A 272 9.41 -18.71 -12.83
N VAL A 273 9.69 -19.72 -13.66
CA VAL A 273 10.51 -20.87 -13.29
C VAL A 273 11.63 -21.02 -14.31
N GLU A 274 12.87 -21.06 -13.85
CA GLU A 274 14.04 -21.30 -14.70
C GLU A 274 13.87 -22.59 -15.50
N ASP A 275 14.21 -22.57 -16.79
CA ASP A 275 13.95 -23.65 -17.75
C ASP A 275 14.36 -25.05 -17.23
N GLY A 276 15.55 -25.19 -16.62
CA GLY A 276 16.04 -26.46 -16.08
C GLY A 276 15.24 -27.01 -14.88
N TRP A 277 14.44 -26.17 -14.24
CA TRP A 277 13.59 -26.48 -13.08
C TRP A 277 12.12 -26.70 -13.44
N GLN A 278 11.75 -26.43 -14.69
CA GLN A 278 10.39 -26.67 -15.17
C GLN A 278 10.09 -28.18 -15.24
N GLY A 279 8.81 -28.53 -15.09
CA GLY A 279 8.38 -29.93 -15.07
C GLY A 279 8.62 -30.68 -13.75
N ARG A 280 9.43 -30.13 -12.83
CA ARG A 280 9.85 -30.76 -11.56
C ARG A 280 9.02 -30.34 -10.33
N GLY A 281 7.79 -29.87 -10.55
CA GLY A 281 6.88 -29.48 -9.46
C GLY A 281 7.12 -28.09 -8.81
N VAL A 282 8.18 -27.36 -9.20
CA VAL A 282 8.50 -26.02 -8.62
C VAL A 282 7.34 -25.02 -8.77
N GLY A 283 6.78 -24.92 -9.97
CA GLY A 283 5.63 -24.05 -10.23
C GLY A 283 4.40 -24.45 -9.42
N THR A 284 4.17 -25.76 -9.23
CA THR A 284 3.04 -26.29 -8.46
C THR A 284 3.18 -25.93 -6.98
N ALA A 285 4.39 -26.05 -6.42
CA ALA A 285 4.68 -25.66 -5.05
C ALA A 285 4.48 -24.14 -4.84
N LEU A 286 4.98 -23.31 -5.77
CA LEU A 286 4.76 -21.85 -5.74
C LEU A 286 3.28 -21.50 -5.80
N LEU A 287 2.54 -22.07 -6.75
CA LEU A 287 1.11 -21.78 -6.92
C LEU A 287 0.29 -22.19 -5.70
N GLY A 288 0.56 -23.36 -5.12
CA GLY A 288 -0.10 -23.82 -3.89
C GLY A 288 0.19 -22.89 -2.71
N SER A 289 1.44 -22.42 -2.58
CA SER A 289 1.85 -21.47 -1.55
C SER A 289 1.11 -20.12 -1.69
N LEU A 290 1.05 -19.58 -2.91
CA LEU A 290 0.34 -18.33 -3.21
C LEU A 290 -1.18 -18.49 -3.03
N ALA A 291 -1.78 -19.62 -3.42
CA ALA A 291 -3.20 -19.90 -3.16
C ALA A 291 -3.51 -19.98 -1.66
N GLY A 292 -2.59 -20.52 -0.86
CA GLY A 292 -2.68 -20.47 0.60
C GLY A 292 -2.70 -19.04 1.16
N ALA A 293 -1.79 -18.19 0.68
CA ALA A 293 -1.72 -16.78 1.07
C ALA A 293 -2.96 -15.99 0.63
N ALA A 294 -3.43 -16.20 -0.60
CA ALA A 294 -4.63 -15.59 -1.13
C ALA A 294 -5.87 -15.92 -0.29
N ARG A 295 -6.05 -17.20 0.06
CA ARG A 295 -7.15 -17.65 0.93
C ARG A 295 -7.08 -17.01 2.31
N ALA A 296 -5.89 -16.95 2.90
CA ALA A 296 -5.70 -16.32 4.21
C ALA A 296 -6.03 -14.81 4.19
N ALA A 297 -5.85 -14.16 3.03
CA ALA A 297 -6.22 -12.76 2.80
C ALA A 297 -7.67 -12.58 2.28
N GLY A 298 -8.47 -13.64 2.19
CA GLY A 298 -9.88 -13.58 1.81
C GLY A 298 -10.18 -13.59 0.30
N TYR A 299 -9.17 -13.75 -0.56
CA TYR A 299 -9.37 -13.86 -1.99
C TYR A 299 -9.98 -15.22 -2.35
N ARG A 300 -10.95 -15.21 -3.27
CA ARG A 300 -11.69 -16.39 -3.74
C ARG A 300 -11.23 -16.85 -5.12
N GLU A 301 -10.72 -15.93 -5.94
CA GLU A 301 -10.24 -16.21 -7.29
C GLU A 301 -8.79 -15.73 -7.45
N LEU A 302 -7.93 -16.59 -8.01
CA LEU A 302 -6.67 -16.18 -8.59
C LEU A 302 -6.81 -16.10 -10.11
N VAL A 303 -6.21 -15.08 -10.71
CA VAL A 303 -6.28 -14.86 -12.15
C VAL A 303 -4.87 -14.85 -12.72
N GLY A 304 -4.62 -15.66 -13.74
CA GLY A 304 -3.37 -15.59 -14.51
C GLY A 304 -3.64 -15.29 -15.97
N TRP A 305 -2.82 -14.42 -16.55
CA TRP A 305 -2.88 -14.07 -17.97
C TRP A 305 -1.81 -14.84 -18.73
N CYS A 306 -2.21 -15.61 -19.74
CA CYS A 306 -1.32 -16.48 -20.51
C CYS A 306 -1.50 -16.25 -22.01
N LEU A 307 -0.46 -16.49 -22.82
CA LEU A 307 -0.59 -16.53 -24.27
C LEU A 307 -1.44 -17.76 -24.70
N PRO A 308 -2.15 -17.71 -25.84
CA PRO A 308 -3.00 -18.82 -26.31
C PRO A 308 -2.32 -20.19 -26.43
N ALA A 309 -1.01 -20.22 -26.69
CA ALA A 309 -0.23 -21.45 -26.80
C ALA A 309 0.39 -21.90 -25.46
N GLU A 310 0.38 -21.03 -24.45
CA GLU A 310 0.92 -21.32 -23.11
C GLU A 310 -0.12 -22.09 -22.29
N THR A 311 0.30 -23.22 -21.74
CA THR A 311 -0.59 -24.15 -21.01
C THR A 311 -0.01 -24.55 -19.65
N GLY A 312 1.14 -24.00 -19.29
CA GLY A 312 1.89 -24.28 -18.08
C GLY A 312 1.15 -23.87 -16.83
N LEU A 313 0.53 -22.69 -16.79
CA LEU A 313 -0.24 -22.30 -15.61
C LEU A 313 -1.45 -23.22 -15.36
N VAL A 314 -2.18 -23.56 -16.43
CA VAL A 314 -3.33 -24.50 -16.36
C VAL A 314 -2.88 -25.87 -15.84
N ARG A 315 -1.80 -26.43 -16.38
CA ARG A 315 -1.23 -27.69 -15.87
C ARG A 315 -0.78 -27.60 -14.42
N THR A 316 -0.19 -26.47 -14.05
CA THR A 316 0.32 -26.22 -12.70
C THR A 316 -0.82 -26.19 -11.69
N ALA A 317 -1.91 -25.52 -12.02
CA ALA A 317 -3.11 -25.45 -11.19
C ALA A 317 -3.80 -26.81 -11.06
N ALA A 318 -3.95 -27.57 -12.16
CA ALA A 318 -4.48 -28.93 -12.12
C ALA A 318 -3.65 -29.84 -11.21
N ARG A 319 -2.31 -29.78 -11.29
CA ARG A 319 -1.41 -30.53 -10.40
C ARG A 319 -1.47 -30.08 -8.95
N ALA A 320 -1.77 -28.81 -8.70
CA ALA A 320 -2.00 -28.29 -7.35
C ALA A 320 -3.39 -28.66 -6.80
N GLY A 321 -4.24 -29.34 -7.57
CA GLY A 321 -5.61 -29.66 -7.20
C GLY A 321 -6.53 -28.43 -7.16
N LEU A 322 -6.14 -27.32 -7.79
CA LEU A 322 -6.91 -26.08 -7.79
C LEU A 322 -7.88 -26.09 -8.98
N PRO A 323 -9.21 -25.94 -8.76
CA PRO A 323 -10.18 -25.85 -9.85
C PRO A 323 -9.88 -24.66 -10.77
N THR A 324 -9.88 -24.89 -12.09
CA THR A 324 -9.58 -23.83 -13.07
C THR A 324 -10.59 -23.74 -14.19
N SER A 325 -10.84 -22.52 -14.66
CA SER A 325 -11.50 -22.24 -15.93
C SER A 325 -10.64 -21.33 -16.80
N VAL A 326 -10.81 -21.42 -18.12
CA VAL A 326 -10.02 -20.66 -19.09
C VAL A 326 -10.97 -19.94 -20.04
N ARG A 327 -10.74 -18.63 -20.23
CA ARG A 327 -11.48 -17.81 -21.19
C ARG A 327 -10.50 -17.02 -22.04
N ARG A 328 -10.86 -16.76 -23.30
CA ARG A 328 -10.11 -15.84 -24.15
C ARG A 328 -10.60 -14.41 -23.96
N GLU A 329 -9.67 -13.48 -23.71
CA GLU A 329 -9.93 -12.07 -23.45
C GLU A 329 -8.74 -11.24 -23.95
N ASP A 330 -9.01 -10.23 -24.78
CA ASP A 330 -8.00 -9.33 -25.38
C ASP A 330 -6.80 -10.04 -26.03
N GLY A 331 -7.05 -11.18 -26.68
CA GLY A 331 -6.03 -11.98 -27.36
C GLY A 331 -5.21 -12.90 -26.44
N LEU A 332 -5.37 -12.78 -25.11
CA LEU A 332 -4.78 -13.63 -24.08
C LEU A 332 -5.79 -14.67 -23.57
N LEU A 333 -5.31 -15.60 -22.77
CA LEU A 333 -6.10 -16.52 -21.96
C LEU A 333 -6.13 -16.02 -20.52
N ARG A 334 -7.33 -15.73 -20.02
CA ARG A 334 -7.62 -15.53 -18.59
C ARG A 334 -7.81 -16.92 -17.96
N VAL A 335 -6.87 -17.33 -17.11
CA VAL A 335 -6.94 -18.55 -16.31
C VAL A 335 -7.46 -18.17 -14.93
N SER A 336 -8.71 -18.50 -14.64
CA SER A 336 -9.33 -18.34 -13.34
C SER A 336 -9.08 -19.59 -12.51
N ILE A 337 -8.53 -19.44 -11.32
CA ILE A 337 -8.19 -20.52 -10.40
C ILE A 337 -8.91 -20.25 -9.08
N ALA A 338 -9.74 -21.19 -8.61
CA ALA A 338 -10.37 -21.04 -7.30
C ALA A 338 -9.29 -21.10 -6.20
N ALA A 339 -9.28 -20.12 -5.30
CA ALA A 339 -8.37 -20.12 -4.17
C ALA A 339 -8.67 -21.28 -3.19
N ASP A 340 -9.91 -21.78 -3.19
CA ASP A 340 -10.33 -22.95 -2.43
C ASP A 340 -10.09 -24.24 -3.23
N GLY A 341 -9.00 -24.92 -2.89
CA GLY A 341 -8.71 -26.30 -3.29
C GLY A 341 -8.55 -27.20 -2.06
N PRO A 342 -8.60 -28.54 -2.21
CA PRO A 342 -8.40 -29.46 -1.12
C PRO A 342 -7.01 -29.26 -0.47
N ARG A 343 -6.96 -29.29 0.86
CA ARG A 343 -5.72 -29.11 1.63
C ARG A 343 -4.72 -30.21 1.28
N VAL A 344 -3.54 -29.84 0.76
CA VAL A 344 -2.39 -30.74 0.73
C VAL A 344 -1.87 -30.87 2.16
N THR A 345 -2.14 -32.01 2.79
CA THR A 345 -1.50 -32.40 4.06
C THR A 345 -0.02 -32.68 3.79
N ALA A 346 0.87 -32.04 4.54
CA ALA A 346 2.28 -32.41 4.58
C ALA A 346 2.42 -33.92 4.87
N PRO A 347 3.40 -34.63 4.27
CA PRO A 347 3.67 -36.01 4.65
C PRO A 347 4.02 -36.06 6.14
N GLY A 348 3.32 -36.92 6.88
CA GLY A 348 3.56 -37.14 8.31
C GLY A 348 4.99 -37.62 8.57
N PRO A 349 5.51 -37.43 9.80
CA PRO A 349 6.87 -37.81 10.14
C PRO A 349 7.10 -39.31 9.88
N VAL A 350 8.22 -39.61 9.22
CA VAL A 350 8.65 -40.98 8.92
C VAL A 350 8.91 -41.70 10.23
N GLU A 351 8.12 -42.74 10.51
CA GLU A 351 8.27 -43.57 11.70
C GLU A 351 9.61 -44.32 11.60
N SER A 352 10.51 -44.02 12.53
CA SER A 352 11.85 -44.61 12.56
C SER A 352 11.75 -46.09 12.95
N ALA A 353 12.05 -46.97 11.99
CA ALA A 353 12.16 -48.41 12.22
C ALA A 353 13.26 -48.72 13.25
N SER A 354 12.86 -48.98 14.48
CA SER A 354 13.73 -49.54 15.51
C SER A 354 13.85 -51.05 15.27
N ARG A 355 14.96 -51.46 14.66
CA ARG A 355 15.38 -52.87 14.61
C ARG A 355 15.58 -53.38 16.03
N GLN A 356 14.74 -54.33 16.45
CA GLN A 356 14.97 -55.16 17.61
C GLN A 356 15.92 -56.28 17.19
N VAL A 357 17.18 -56.21 17.64
CA VAL A 357 18.06 -57.37 17.71
C VAL A 357 17.92 -57.90 19.13
N ALA A 358 17.26 -59.04 19.28
CA ALA A 358 17.31 -59.85 20.50
C ALA A 358 17.54 -61.31 20.10
N SER A 359 18.71 -61.78 20.54
CA SER A 359 19.21 -63.15 20.70
C SER A 359 18.19 -64.29 20.66
N GLY A 360 18.51 -65.28 19.82
CA GLY A 360 18.29 -66.72 20.06
C GLY A 360 19.57 -67.45 19.66
#